data_AF-A0AAI8W0U5-F1
#
_entry.id   AF-A0AAI8W0U5-F1
#
_cell.length_a   1.000
_cell.length_b   1.000
_cell.length_c   1.000
_cell.angle_alpha   90.00
_cell.angle_beta   90.00
_cell.angle_gamma   90.00
#
_symmetry.space_group_name_H-M   'P 1'
#
loop_
_entity.id
_entity.type
_entity.pdbx_description
1 polymer ?
#
loop_
_entity_poly.entity_id
_entity_poly.type
_entity_poly.pdbx_seq_one_letter_code
_entity_poly.pdbx_strand_id
1 'polypeptide(L)'
;MEDTQLQQGNQLQHENAVAYNALATAIDNIMLKLGFQDGGDLYMNATPPDRGERLPPMIFETGTLMYGIVPKSRSCKIICVAEMSHKLFWEHFRESLGLSADTGAAPSTRQITIHTSSIPGLDLKPGATIQFFHSRQDWSTFEKCRKTLGQEHACIEPGNYAGEFELWRSMQSPPTLSLAELKNPRASVTQMQRFRHGYLVFRRWADLMGLFSDVPEYGYLSEKCLCELFRRAALEIGTNWSSVLHVLASKTFQEIIEKKAISVLLPNGTNLAANVYTEHKDAIISTIADGSCTAQPWDQWPEVGVQLFSRGCSTYLKYEAHCWNLQENEEVAITVRLLLEKYMQIVRNNPKLKARLWPRPLKNEQKGDYLYLIGLQFHAEDGAGLSELLDHVKDANLWESYHSGWYHRVDHVDEEEAATLLASSQFENETEECESTISSASASAKRFRFASEAMSRLCHDEKHMYRKYEIGYLDRFEKELLWKDLDKWVPRKHSEADDFVPIHRVQKIRTTEDKSIIWDRANKTDNT
;
A
#
# COMPACT_ATOMS: atom_id res chain seq x y z
N MET A 1 26.73 -13.98 6.71
CA MET A 1 25.29 -13.95 6.38
C MET A 1 24.49 -13.23 7.46
N GLU A 2 24.67 -13.57 8.74
CA GLU A 2 23.99 -12.87 9.86
C GLU A 2 24.23 -11.35 9.85
N ASP A 3 25.46 -10.90 9.56
CA ASP A 3 25.77 -9.46 9.56
C ASP A 3 24.99 -8.65 8.50
N THR A 4 24.83 -9.17 7.28
CA THR A 4 24.09 -8.48 6.20
C THR A 4 22.59 -8.39 6.52
N GLN A 5 22.01 -9.49 7.02
CA GLN A 5 20.60 -9.51 7.43
C GLN A 5 20.35 -8.58 8.63
N LEU A 6 21.30 -8.54 9.58
CA LEU A 6 21.23 -7.63 10.71
C LEU A 6 21.30 -6.16 10.25
N GLN A 7 22.18 -5.82 9.30
CA GLN A 7 22.27 -4.48 8.73
C GLN A 7 20.97 -4.05 8.03
N GLN A 8 20.41 -4.91 7.18
CA GLN A 8 19.15 -4.64 6.48
C GLN A 8 17.98 -4.51 7.46
N GLY A 9 17.90 -5.37 8.48
CA GLY A 9 16.89 -5.26 9.53
C GLY A 9 17.03 -3.98 10.36
N ASN A 10 18.26 -3.54 10.64
CA ASN A 10 18.52 -2.26 11.32
C ASN A 10 18.12 -1.06 10.46
N GLN A 11 18.34 -1.13 9.14
CA GLN A 11 17.89 -0.11 8.20
C GLN A 11 16.36 0.00 8.19
N LEU A 12 15.64 -1.13 8.07
CA LEU A 12 14.17 -1.16 8.12
C LEU A 12 13.65 -0.59 9.45
N GLN A 13 14.30 -0.89 10.57
CA GLN A 13 13.94 -0.34 11.87
C GLN A 13 14.18 1.17 11.95
N HIS A 14 15.27 1.67 11.36
CA HIS A 14 15.55 3.11 11.30
C HIS A 14 14.52 3.86 10.45
N GLU A 15 14.24 3.37 9.24
CA GLU A 15 13.21 3.93 8.35
C GLU A 15 11.84 3.97 9.03
N ASN A 16 11.48 2.87 9.70
CA ASN A 16 10.25 2.77 10.48
C ASN A 16 10.22 3.78 11.64
N ALA A 17 11.34 3.99 12.35
CA ALA A 17 11.42 4.96 13.44
C ALA A 17 11.27 6.40 12.93
N VAL A 18 11.87 6.74 11.79
CA VAL A 18 11.71 8.05 11.14
C VAL A 18 10.26 8.28 10.73
N ALA A 19 9.65 7.29 10.06
CA ALA A 19 8.24 7.36 9.66
C ALA A 19 7.30 7.48 10.87
N TYR A 20 7.58 6.74 11.96
CA TYR A 20 6.81 6.78 13.19
C TYR A 20 6.88 8.17 13.84
N ASN A 21 8.07 8.74 13.98
CA ASN A 21 8.23 10.06 14.58
C ASN A 21 7.52 11.16 13.77
N ALA A 22 7.57 11.09 12.44
CA ALA A 22 6.85 12.01 11.57
C ALA A 22 5.33 11.88 11.75
N LEU A 23 4.82 10.64 11.83
CA LEU A 23 3.40 10.36 12.05
C LEU A 23 2.94 10.79 13.45
N ALA A 24 3.69 10.46 14.49
CA ALA A 24 3.42 10.87 15.87
C ALA A 24 3.35 12.40 15.97
N THR A 25 4.34 13.11 15.39
CA THR A 25 4.32 14.59 15.33
C THR A 25 3.07 15.11 14.61
N ALA A 26 2.62 14.45 13.55
CA ALA A 26 1.40 14.85 12.85
C ALA A 26 0.14 14.60 13.69
N ILE A 27 0.07 13.47 14.39
CA ILE A 27 -0.99 13.15 15.35
C ILE A 27 -1.02 14.21 16.45
N ASP A 28 0.12 14.54 17.06
CA ASP A 28 0.23 15.55 18.13
C ASP A 28 -0.26 16.92 17.66
N ASN A 29 0.09 17.32 16.44
CA ASN A 29 -0.38 18.58 15.86
C ASN A 29 -1.91 18.58 15.62
N ILE A 30 -2.48 17.45 15.22
CA ILE A 30 -3.93 17.29 15.08
C ILE A 30 -4.58 17.36 16.47
N MET A 31 -4.03 16.65 17.45
CA MET A 31 -4.50 16.65 18.83
C MET A 31 -4.53 18.06 19.41
N LEU A 32 -3.43 18.81 19.24
CA LEU A 32 -3.32 20.19 19.70
C LEU A 32 -4.39 21.08 19.07
N LYS A 33 -4.66 20.93 17.77
CA LYS A 33 -5.71 21.69 17.07
C LYS A 33 -7.11 21.32 17.51
N LEU A 34 -7.35 20.05 17.81
CA LEU A 34 -8.62 19.56 18.30
C LEU A 34 -8.85 19.91 19.78
N GLY A 35 -7.84 20.45 20.47
CA GLY A 35 -7.88 20.67 21.92
C GLY A 35 -7.89 19.36 22.72
N PHE A 36 -7.41 18.27 22.12
CA PHE A 36 -7.35 16.95 22.74
C PHE A 36 -6.05 16.86 23.54
N GLN A 37 -6.10 16.27 24.72
CA GLN A 37 -4.91 16.02 25.55
C GLN A 37 -4.33 14.64 25.19
N ASP A 38 -3.00 14.53 25.19
CA ASP A 38 -2.33 13.25 24.95
C ASP A 38 -2.65 12.25 26.07
N GLY A 39 -3.17 11.09 25.68
CA GLY A 39 -3.68 10.04 26.58
C GLY A 39 -2.58 9.20 27.23
N GLY A 40 -1.34 9.26 26.72
CA GLY A 40 -0.29 8.28 27.03
C GLY A 40 0.25 8.29 28.46
N ASP A 41 0.66 9.46 28.96
CA ASP A 41 1.43 9.54 30.22
C ASP A 41 0.79 10.38 31.33
N LEU A 42 -0.20 11.24 31.02
CA LEU A 42 -0.77 12.18 31.99
C LEU A 42 -2.02 11.66 32.73
N TYR A 43 -2.72 10.66 32.20
CA TYR A 43 -4.04 10.27 32.74
C TYR A 43 -4.03 9.22 33.85
N MET A 44 -2.93 8.47 34.01
CA MET A 44 -2.81 7.53 35.13
C MET A 44 -2.75 8.25 36.49
N ASN A 45 -2.39 9.54 36.50
CA ASN A 45 -2.19 10.34 37.73
C ASN A 45 -3.07 11.59 37.84
N ALA A 46 -3.90 11.92 36.85
CA ALA A 46 -4.75 13.10 36.89
C ALA A 46 -5.97 12.91 37.82
N THR A 47 -6.22 13.91 38.68
CA THR A 47 -7.42 14.01 39.51
C THR A 47 -8.66 13.96 38.60
N PRO A 48 -9.72 13.19 38.93
CA PRO A 48 -10.94 13.22 38.14
C PRO A 48 -11.47 14.65 38.04
N PRO A 49 -11.98 15.08 36.87
CA PRO A 49 -12.58 16.40 36.74
C PRO A 49 -13.79 16.54 37.66
N ASP A 50 -14.10 17.78 38.05
CA ASP A 50 -15.27 18.08 38.88
C ASP A 50 -16.57 17.68 38.15
N ARG A 51 -17.60 17.28 38.92
CA ARG A 51 -18.90 16.85 38.37
C ARG A 51 -19.48 17.95 37.46
N GLY A 52 -19.43 17.72 36.14
CA GLY A 52 -20.00 18.61 35.13
C GLY A 52 -19.03 19.01 34.02
N GLU A 53 -17.73 18.80 34.19
CA GLU A 53 -16.75 19.03 33.12
C GLU A 53 -16.75 17.85 32.13
N ARG A 54 -16.84 18.17 30.84
CA ARG A 54 -16.70 17.17 29.77
C ARG A 54 -15.26 16.70 29.72
N LEU A 55 -15.07 15.38 29.72
CA LEU A 55 -13.74 14.84 29.51
C LEU A 55 -13.24 15.18 28.10
N PRO A 56 -11.96 15.53 27.95
CA PRO A 56 -11.38 15.65 26.63
C PRO A 56 -11.44 14.27 25.96
N PRO A 57 -11.75 14.23 24.66
CA PRO A 57 -11.79 12.97 23.93
C PRO A 57 -10.39 12.36 23.87
N MET A 58 -10.36 11.03 23.88
CA MET A 58 -9.14 10.23 23.86
C MET A 58 -8.86 9.73 22.46
N ILE A 59 -7.58 9.53 22.18
CA ILE A 59 -7.14 8.89 20.95
C ILE A 59 -6.38 7.61 21.27
N PHE A 60 -6.67 6.57 20.48
CA PHE A 60 -5.98 5.30 20.51
C PHE A 60 -5.41 5.00 19.13
N GLU A 61 -4.11 4.77 19.08
CA GLU A 61 -3.49 4.13 17.92
C GLU A 61 -4.03 2.71 17.76
N THR A 62 -4.13 2.22 16.52
CA THR A 62 -4.55 0.84 16.25
C THR A 62 -3.67 0.15 15.21
N GLY A 63 -3.86 -1.15 15.05
CA GLY A 63 -3.08 -1.96 14.11
C GLY A 63 -1.61 -2.01 14.50
N THR A 64 -0.74 -1.99 13.50
CA THR A 64 0.71 -2.05 13.70
C THR A 64 1.29 -0.80 14.35
N LEU A 65 0.57 0.34 14.29
CA LEU A 65 1.03 1.59 14.88
C LEU A 65 1.18 1.47 16.40
N MET A 66 0.28 0.73 17.06
CA MET A 66 0.38 0.45 18.50
C MET A 66 1.69 -0.22 18.91
N TYR A 67 2.26 -0.99 17.97
CA TYR A 67 3.55 -1.63 18.17
C TYR A 67 4.71 -0.76 17.76
N GLY A 68 4.50 0.52 17.42
CA GLY A 68 5.50 1.40 16.84
C GLY A 68 5.93 0.99 15.44
N ILE A 69 5.04 0.37 14.66
CA ILE A 69 5.33 -0.13 13.31
C ILE A 69 4.43 0.60 12.31
N VAL A 70 5.03 1.40 11.45
CA VAL A 70 4.34 2.18 10.42
C VAL A 70 4.18 1.34 9.14
N PRO A 71 2.96 1.18 8.63
CA PRO A 71 2.73 0.50 7.36
C PRO A 71 3.46 1.19 6.20
N LYS A 72 3.86 0.44 5.16
CA LYS A 72 4.47 1.04 3.95
C LYS A 72 3.53 1.99 3.23
N SER A 73 2.22 1.70 3.23
CA SER A 73 1.19 2.62 2.74
C SER A 73 1.16 3.94 3.51
N ARG A 74 1.84 4.00 4.67
CA ARG A 74 1.79 5.07 5.67
C ARG A 74 0.35 5.42 6.06
N SER A 75 -0.58 4.50 5.83
CA SER A 75 -1.95 4.62 6.27
C SER A 75 -2.05 4.10 7.70
N CYS A 76 -2.29 4.97 8.68
CA CYS A 76 -2.56 4.54 10.03
C CYS A 76 -4.05 4.68 10.36
N LYS A 77 -4.48 3.90 11.34
CA LYS A 77 -5.85 3.90 11.84
C LYS A 77 -5.82 4.35 13.29
N ILE A 78 -6.67 5.31 13.60
CA ILE A 78 -6.75 5.95 14.90
C ILE A 78 -8.20 5.92 15.36
N ILE A 79 -8.44 5.44 16.58
CA ILE A 79 -9.76 5.48 17.21
C ILE A 79 -9.83 6.69 18.14
N CYS A 80 -10.74 7.61 17.84
CA CYS A 80 -11.17 8.67 18.74
C CYS A 80 -12.35 8.19 19.58
N VAL A 81 -12.21 8.26 20.89
CA VAL A 81 -13.28 7.97 21.85
C VAL A 81 -13.71 9.27 22.50
N ALA A 82 -14.96 9.65 22.28
CA ALA A 82 -15.50 10.94 22.72
C ALA A 82 -16.92 10.78 23.28
N GLU A 83 -17.28 11.59 24.27
CA GLU A 83 -18.64 11.66 24.82
C GLU A 83 -19.53 12.58 23.96
N MET A 84 -19.54 12.36 22.65
CA MET A 84 -20.35 13.12 21.71
C MET A 84 -20.96 12.24 20.63
N SER A 85 -21.98 12.76 19.94
CA SER A 85 -22.55 12.02 18.80
C SER A 85 -21.55 12.01 17.64
N HIS A 86 -21.64 10.99 16.79
CA HIS A 86 -20.80 10.90 15.58
C HIS A 86 -20.89 12.17 14.71
N LYS A 87 -22.10 12.74 14.57
CA LYS A 87 -22.33 13.99 13.85
C LYS A 87 -21.56 15.16 14.49
N LEU A 88 -21.73 15.36 15.80
CA LEU A 88 -21.10 16.45 16.53
C LEU A 88 -19.56 16.32 16.54
N PHE A 89 -19.05 15.09 16.65
CA PHE A 89 -17.62 14.80 16.52
C PHE A 89 -17.07 15.31 15.19
N TRP A 90 -17.70 14.96 14.07
CA TRP A 90 -17.20 15.38 12.75
C TRP A 90 -17.41 16.86 12.45
N GLU A 91 -18.46 17.48 12.98
CA GLU A 91 -18.65 18.94 12.91
C GLU A 91 -17.50 19.66 13.63
N HIS A 92 -17.23 19.27 14.88
CA HIS A 92 -16.15 19.83 15.67
C HIS A 92 -14.77 19.53 15.05
N PHE A 93 -14.55 18.30 14.58
CA PHE A 93 -13.30 17.90 13.94
C PHE A 93 -13.00 18.73 12.69
N ARG A 94 -14.01 18.98 11.85
CA ARG A 94 -13.87 19.84 10.66
C ARG A 94 -13.60 21.29 11.03
N GLU A 95 -14.37 21.83 11.98
CA GLU A 95 -14.21 23.21 12.46
C GLU A 95 -12.80 23.44 13.01
N SER A 96 -12.35 22.56 13.90
CA SER A 96 -11.02 22.63 14.53
C SER A 96 -9.87 22.45 13.54
N LEU A 97 -10.07 21.73 12.44
CA LEU A 97 -9.10 21.64 11.34
C LEU A 97 -9.22 22.75 10.30
N GLY A 98 -10.19 23.67 10.44
CA GLY A 98 -10.44 24.75 9.48
C GLY A 98 -11.00 24.28 8.14
N LEU A 99 -11.70 23.13 8.12
CA LEU A 99 -12.30 22.54 6.94
C LEU A 99 -13.71 23.09 6.76
N SER A 100 -13.90 23.99 5.77
CA SER A 100 -15.21 24.58 5.49
C SER A 100 -16.21 23.52 5.00
N ALA A 101 -17.48 23.66 5.39
CA ALA A 101 -18.55 22.73 5.02
C ALA A 101 -18.97 22.82 3.53
N ASP A 102 -18.60 23.90 2.82
CA ASP A 102 -19.21 24.29 1.54
C ASP A 102 -18.27 24.26 0.32
N THR A 103 -17.02 23.84 0.48
CA THR A 103 -16.07 23.95 -0.63
C THR A 103 -16.03 22.69 -1.48
N GLY A 104 -16.80 22.70 -2.58
CA GLY A 104 -16.47 22.00 -3.83
C GLY A 104 -15.20 22.54 -4.53
N ALA A 105 -14.39 23.33 -3.83
CA ALA A 105 -13.13 23.89 -4.28
C ALA A 105 -12.04 23.60 -3.24
N ALA A 106 -11.06 22.77 -3.60
CA ALA A 106 -9.98 22.37 -2.70
C ALA A 106 -9.27 23.60 -2.09
N PRO A 107 -9.20 23.74 -0.75
CA PRO A 107 -8.50 24.86 -0.13
C PRO A 107 -6.99 24.76 -0.40
N SER A 108 -6.38 25.89 -0.76
CA SER A 108 -4.94 26.02 -1.04
C SER A 108 -4.05 25.98 0.22
N THR A 109 -4.62 25.73 1.40
CA THR A 109 -3.89 25.45 2.64
C THR A 109 -3.64 23.95 2.76
N ARG A 110 -2.44 23.51 2.31
CA ARG A 110 -1.81 22.20 2.58
C ARG A 110 -2.78 21.07 2.98
N GLN A 111 -3.54 20.63 1.98
CA GLN A 111 -4.06 19.29 1.72
C GLN A 111 -4.44 18.44 2.93
N ILE A 112 -5.64 18.72 3.42
CA ILE A 112 -6.45 17.78 4.19
C ILE A 112 -7.68 17.46 3.32
N THR A 113 -7.81 16.21 2.88
CA THR A 113 -9.01 15.73 2.18
C THR A 113 -9.75 14.77 3.12
N ILE A 114 -11.03 15.07 3.40
CA ILE A 114 -11.91 14.11 4.07
C ILE A 114 -12.65 13.32 3.00
N HIS A 115 -12.36 12.03 2.87
CA HIS A 115 -13.15 11.14 2.02
C HIS A 115 -14.49 10.82 2.69
N THR A 116 -15.59 10.95 1.95
CA THR A 116 -16.94 10.59 2.42
C THR A 116 -17.27 9.11 2.19
N SER A 117 -16.26 8.23 2.15
CA SER A 117 -16.51 6.79 2.22
C SER A 117 -17.21 6.45 3.55
N SER A 118 -17.63 5.19 3.74
CA SER A 118 -18.29 4.76 4.99
C SER A 118 -17.46 5.04 6.27
N ILE A 119 -16.16 5.36 6.14
CA ILE A 119 -15.26 5.73 7.22
C ILE A 119 -14.49 7.01 6.81
N PRO A 120 -14.68 8.14 7.50
CA PRO A 120 -13.98 9.36 7.12
C PRO A 120 -12.47 9.28 7.48
N GLY A 121 -11.61 9.59 6.51
CA GLY A 121 -10.16 9.60 6.65
C GLY A 121 -9.55 10.99 6.44
N LEU A 122 -8.31 11.17 6.87
CA LEU A 122 -7.51 12.39 6.74
C LEU A 122 -6.21 12.07 6.01
N ASP A 123 -6.02 12.57 4.80
CA ASP A 123 -4.72 12.46 4.12
C ASP A 123 -3.76 13.54 4.61
N LEU A 124 -2.56 13.12 5.03
CA LEU A 124 -1.43 13.95 5.40
C LEU A 124 -0.39 13.94 4.28
N LYS A 125 0.06 15.12 3.85
CA LYS A 125 1.13 15.22 2.85
C LYS A 125 2.53 15.35 3.47
N PRO A 126 3.54 14.68 2.86
CA PRO A 126 3.44 13.85 1.66
C PRO A 126 3.28 12.37 1.98
N GLY A 127 2.07 11.82 1.71
CA GLY A 127 1.85 10.39 1.50
C GLY A 127 1.57 9.53 2.72
N ALA A 128 1.05 10.10 3.82
CA ALA A 128 0.52 9.31 4.94
C ALA A 128 -0.98 9.54 5.07
N THR A 129 -1.78 8.51 5.37
CA THR A 129 -3.24 8.66 5.55
C THR A 129 -3.61 8.28 6.97
N ILE A 130 -4.21 9.19 7.72
CA ILE A 130 -4.74 8.89 9.05
C ILE A 130 -6.24 8.63 8.92
N GLN A 131 -6.68 7.40 9.12
CA GLN A 131 -8.11 7.07 9.20
C GLN A 131 -8.60 7.23 10.64
N PHE A 132 -9.60 8.09 10.83
CA PHE A 132 -10.17 8.34 12.16
C PHE A 132 -11.48 7.58 12.34
N PHE A 133 -11.57 6.85 13.44
CA PHE A 133 -12.74 6.09 13.82
C PHE A 133 -13.33 6.70 15.08
N HIS A 134 -14.61 7.08 15.04
CA HIS A 134 -15.29 7.60 16.22
C HIS A 134 -16.07 6.49 16.92
N SER A 135 -15.82 6.29 18.22
CA SER A 135 -16.64 5.46 19.09
C SER A 135 -17.24 6.31 20.22
N ARG A 136 -18.57 6.35 20.29
CA ARG A 136 -19.27 6.96 21.41
C ARG A 136 -19.30 5.97 22.56
N GLN A 137 -18.85 6.39 23.73
CA GLN A 137 -18.98 5.61 24.95
C GLN A 137 -19.77 6.43 25.97
N ASP A 138 -20.65 5.78 26.74
CA ASP A 138 -21.27 6.44 27.88
C ASP A 138 -20.24 6.66 29.00
N TRP A 139 -20.51 7.64 29.86
CA TRP A 139 -19.62 8.01 30.97
C TRP A 139 -19.21 6.84 31.85
N SER A 140 -20.16 5.95 32.19
CA SER A 140 -19.89 4.84 33.11
C SER A 140 -18.96 3.80 32.48
N THR A 141 -19.11 3.58 31.18
CA THR A 141 -18.28 2.70 30.39
C THR A 141 -16.91 3.32 30.16
N PHE A 142 -16.84 4.60 29.78
CA PHE A 142 -15.59 5.34 29.63
C PHE A 142 -14.78 5.37 30.93
N GLU A 143 -15.42 5.66 32.07
CA GLU A 143 -14.74 5.76 33.36
C GLU A 143 -14.29 4.39 33.88
N LYS A 144 -15.04 3.31 33.61
CA LYS A 144 -14.55 1.93 33.83
C LYS A 144 -13.30 1.67 33.01
N CYS A 145 -13.32 2.00 31.72
CA CYS A 145 -12.18 1.77 30.84
C CYS A 145 -10.96 2.59 31.25
N ARG A 146 -11.16 3.85 31.65
CA ARG A 146 -10.13 4.72 32.22
C ARG A 146 -9.51 4.12 33.49
N LYS A 147 -10.34 3.61 34.40
CA LYS A 147 -9.89 3.03 35.68
C LYS A 147 -9.23 1.66 35.51
N THR A 148 -9.62 0.88 34.51
CA THR A 148 -9.07 -0.46 34.26
C THR A 148 -8.01 -0.54 33.18
N LEU A 149 -7.63 0.60 32.57
CA LEU A 149 -6.58 0.74 31.55
C LEU A 149 -5.16 0.32 31.99
N GLY A 150 -5.01 -0.31 33.16
CA GLY A 150 -3.80 -1.04 33.57
C GLY A 150 -4.03 -2.39 34.26
N GLN A 151 -5.27 -2.89 34.39
CA GLN A 151 -5.54 -4.15 35.12
C GLN A 151 -6.57 -5.10 34.47
N GLU A 152 -7.71 -4.65 33.90
CA GLU A 152 -8.69 -5.56 33.25
C GLU A 152 -9.52 -4.83 32.15
N HIS A 153 -9.21 -5.09 30.88
CA HIS A 153 -9.61 -4.26 29.72
C HIS A 153 -10.95 -4.65 29.06
N ALA A 154 -11.88 -5.21 29.83
CA ALA A 154 -13.10 -5.86 29.32
C ALA A 154 -14.29 -4.95 29.00
N CYS A 155 -14.21 -3.63 29.25
CA CYS A 155 -15.43 -2.81 29.34
C CYS A 155 -15.81 -1.98 28.10
N ILE A 156 -14.95 -1.77 27.10
CA ILE A 156 -15.37 -0.99 25.92
C ILE A 156 -16.29 -1.85 25.06
N GLU A 157 -17.54 -1.40 24.89
CA GLU A 157 -18.47 -2.05 23.97
C GLU A 157 -18.03 -1.76 22.53
N PRO A 158 -17.76 -2.82 21.75
CA PRO A 158 -17.43 -2.67 20.36
C PRO A 158 -18.69 -2.20 19.62
N GLY A 159 -18.76 -0.91 19.28
CA GLY A 159 -19.76 -0.41 18.32
C GLY A 159 -19.54 -1.02 16.93
N ASN A 160 -19.82 -0.26 15.85
CA ASN A 160 -19.63 -0.72 14.46
C ASN A 160 -18.18 -1.14 14.10
N TYR A 161 -17.21 -0.98 15.01
CA TYR A 161 -15.78 -1.24 14.80
C TYR A 161 -15.25 -2.39 15.67
N ALA A 162 -16.11 -3.37 16.01
CA ALA A 162 -15.78 -4.50 16.87
C ALA A 162 -14.46 -5.20 16.53
N GLY A 163 -14.21 -5.45 15.24
CA GLY A 163 -12.99 -6.11 14.82
C GLY A 163 -11.72 -5.28 15.04
N GLU A 164 -11.75 -3.96 14.84
CA GLU A 164 -10.60 -3.08 15.11
C GLU A 164 -10.36 -2.94 16.61
N PHE A 165 -11.45 -2.85 17.38
CA PHE A 165 -11.39 -2.70 18.82
C PHE A 165 -10.89 -3.98 19.52
N GLU A 166 -11.33 -5.14 19.05
CA GLU A 166 -10.88 -6.43 19.59
C GLU A 166 -9.46 -6.77 19.17
N LEU A 167 -9.06 -6.37 17.96
CA LEU A 167 -7.66 -6.41 17.56
C LEU A 167 -6.83 -5.50 18.47
N TRP A 168 -7.27 -4.25 18.70
CA TRP A 168 -6.61 -3.37 19.66
C TRP A 168 -6.48 -4.04 21.03
N ARG A 169 -7.58 -4.60 21.57
CA ARG A 169 -7.59 -5.29 22.87
C ARG A 169 -6.63 -6.49 22.90
N SER A 170 -6.62 -7.32 21.86
CA SER A 170 -5.70 -8.47 21.77
C SER A 170 -4.25 -8.05 21.62
N MET A 171 -4.00 -6.87 21.05
CA MET A 171 -2.67 -6.35 20.76
C MET A 171 -2.00 -5.64 21.94
N GLN A 172 -2.76 -5.16 22.93
CA GLN A 172 -2.22 -4.45 24.12
C GLN A 172 -1.44 -5.35 25.08
N SER A 173 -1.56 -6.68 24.99
CA SER A 173 -0.72 -7.62 25.75
C SER A 173 0.49 -8.02 24.90
N PRO A 174 1.67 -7.41 25.08
CA PRO A 174 2.86 -7.79 24.31
C PRO A 174 3.19 -9.27 24.54
N PRO A 175 3.63 -9.98 23.48
CA PRO A 175 3.70 -11.44 23.44
C PRO A 175 4.72 -12.11 24.39
N THR A 176 5.38 -11.39 25.29
CA THR A 176 6.41 -12.00 26.15
C THR A 176 6.47 -11.44 27.56
N LEU A 177 5.60 -10.50 27.93
CA LEU A 177 5.67 -9.95 29.28
C LEU A 177 4.77 -10.75 30.22
N SER A 178 5.39 -11.50 31.11
CA SER A 178 4.72 -11.82 32.37
C SER A 178 4.30 -10.53 33.07
N LEU A 179 3.25 -10.57 33.89
CA LEU A 179 2.80 -9.43 34.71
C LEU A 179 3.94 -8.84 35.58
N ALA A 180 5.01 -9.61 35.81
CA ALA A 180 6.22 -9.19 36.50
C ALA A 180 7.23 -8.42 35.61
N GLU A 181 7.32 -8.73 34.31
CA GLU A 181 8.20 -8.03 33.37
C GLU A 181 7.60 -6.71 32.88
N LEU A 182 6.27 -6.58 32.85
CA LEU A 182 5.57 -5.30 32.69
C LEU A 182 5.97 -4.27 33.76
N LYS A 183 6.46 -4.72 34.94
CA LYS A 183 6.95 -3.83 36.01
C LYS A 183 8.38 -3.34 35.80
N ASN A 184 9.12 -3.87 34.81
CA ASN A 184 10.46 -3.39 34.45
C ASN A 184 10.41 -2.67 33.08
N PRO A 185 10.27 -1.34 33.06
CA PRO A 185 10.09 -0.59 31.81
C PRO A 185 11.25 -0.74 30.82
N ARG A 186 12.46 -1.08 31.26
CA ARG A 186 13.61 -1.31 30.36
C ARG A 186 13.55 -2.67 29.66
N ALA A 187 13.03 -3.69 30.35
CA ALA A 187 12.84 -5.02 29.77
C ALA A 187 11.75 -4.98 28.69
N SER A 188 10.66 -4.24 28.93
CA SER A 188 9.58 -4.05 27.96
C SER A 188 10.01 -3.28 26.72
N VAL A 189 10.83 -2.23 26.84
CA VAL A 189 11.36 -1.50 25.67
C VAL A 189 12.23 -2.39 24.78
N THR A 190 13.16 -3.15 25.37
CA THR A 190 14.06 -4.03 24.61
C THR A 190 13.28 -5.15 23.91
N GLN A 191 12.31 -5.76 24.59
CA GLN A 191 11.47 -6.79 24.00
C GLN A 191 10.59 -6.23 22.87
N MET A 192 10.02 -5.04 23.05
CA MET A 192 9.22 -4.38 22.02
C MET A 192 10.06 -4.01 20.80
N GLN A 193 11.30 -3.54 20.99
CA GLN A 193 12.23 -3.29 19.87
C GLN A 193 12.55 -4.58 19.10
N ARG A 194 12.80 -5.69 19.79
CA ARG A 194 13.01 -6.99 19.14
C ARG A 194 11.76 -7.48 18.41
N PHE A 195 10.58 -7.28 18.99
CA PHE A 195 9.31 -7.59 18.34
C PHE A 195 9.13 -6.78 17.06
N ARG A 196 9.33 -5.45 17.11
CA ARG A 196 9.26 -4.55 15.95
C ARG A 196 10.19 -5.02 14.84
N HIS A 197 11.45 -5.25 15.19
CA HIS A 197 12.46 -5.70 14.25
C HIS A 197 12.07 -7.04 13.61
N GLY A 198 11.75 -8.05 14.43
CA GLY A 198 11.37 -9.36 13.92
C GLY A 198 10.09 -9.34 13.08
N TYR A 199 9.10 -8.53 13.44
CA TYR A 199 7.89 -8.37 12.64
C TYR A 199 8.16 -7.68 11.30
N LEU A 200 8.98 -6.62 11.27
CA LEU A 200 9.34 -5.95 10.03
C LEU A 200 10.03 -6.91 9.05
N VAL A 201 10.94 -7.74 9.56
CA VAL A 201 11.59 -8.81 8.80
C VAL A 201 10.56 -9.82 8.28
N PHE A 202 9.69 -10.33 9.16
CA PHE A 202 8.67 -11.31 8.81
C PHE A 202 7.66 -10.78 7.79
N ARG A 203 7.25 -9.52 7.94
CA ARG A 203 6.36 -8.84 6.99
C ARG A 203 7.05 -8.68 5.63
N ARG A 204 8.31 -8.25 5.60
CA ARG A 204 9.09 -8.12 4.36
C ARG A 204 9.27 -9.48 3.67
N TRP A 205 9.48 -10.54 4.44
CA TRP A 205 9.48 -11.90 3.93
C TRP A 205 8.13 -12.25 3.29
N ALA A 206 7.01 -12.10 3.99
CA ALA A 206 5.68 -12.44 3.49
C ALA A 206 5.31 -11.66 2.22
N ASP A 207 5.75 -10.40 2.16
CA ASP A 207 5.63 -9.53 1.00
C ASP A 207 6.42 -10.05 -0.22
N LEU A 208 7.71 -10.32 -0.05
CA LEU A 208 8.57 -10.84 -1.12
C LEU A 208 8.15 -12.23 -1.60
N MET A 209 7.54 -13.03 -0.73
CA MET A 209 6.98 -14.34 -1.06
C MET A 209 5.60 -14.27 -1.75
N GLY A 210 5.04 -13.08 -1.92
CA GLY A 210 3.72 -12.90 -2.51
C GLY A 210 2.58 -13.47 -1.66
N LEU A 211 2.72 -13.48 -0.33
CA LEU A 211 1.73 -14.01 0.62
C LEU A 211 0.86 -12.91 1.26
N PHE A 212 1.25 -11.65 1.09
CA PHE A 212 0.70 -10.49 1.77
C PHE A 212 0.25 -9.43 0.77
N SER A 213 -0.92 -8.86 1.00
CA SER A 213 -1.39 -7.65 0.32
C SER A 213 -1.99 -6.68 1.33
N ASP A 214 -1.77 -5.39 1.09
CA ASP A 214 -2.46 -4.30 1.79
C ASP A 214 -3.89 -4.08 1.28
N VAL A 215 -4.28 -4.75 0.20
CA VAL A 215 -5.61 -4.72 -0.43
C VAL A 215 -6.39 -5.97 0.00
N PRO A 216 -7.32 -5.88 0.97
CA PRO A 216 -8.07 -7.02 1.48
C PRO A 216 -8.84 -7.80 0.41
N GLU A 217 -9.27 -7.10 -0.64
CA GLU A 217 -10.04 -7.62 -1.78
C GLU A 217 -9.23 -8.62 -2.63
N TYR A 218 -7.89 -8.61 -2.51
CA TYR A 218 -7.06 -9.60 -3.19
C TYR A 218 -7.00 -10.94 -2.43
N GLY A 219 -7.57 -11.02 -1.23
CA GLY A 219 -7.70 -12.26 -0.46
C GLY A 219 -6.36 -12.90 -0.08
N TYR A 220 -5.37 -12.07 0.22
CA TYR A 220 -4.09 -12.45 0.82
C TYR A 220 -4.12 -12.35 2.35
N LEU A 221 -3.02 -12.71 3.01
CA LEU A 221 -2.85 -12.38 4.43
C LEU A 221 -2.86 -10.85 4.57
N SER A 222 -3.72 -10.35 5.46
CA SER A 222 -3.73 -8.93 5.82
C SER A 222 -2.63 -8.61 6.83
N GLU A 223 -2.34 -7.31 7.01
CA GLU A 223 -1.31 -6.85 7.95
C GLU A 223 -1.63 -7.33 9.38
N LYS A 224 -2.92 -7.28 9.74
CA LYS A 224 -3.46 -7.77 11.01
C LYS A 224 -3.21 -9.27 11.19
N CYS A 225 -3.45 -10.03 10.12
CA CYS A 225 -3.23 -11.47 10.10
C CYS A 225 -1.75 -11.78 10.35
N LEU A 226 -0.84 -11.14 9.60
CA LEU A 226 0.61 -11.30 9.82
C LEU A 226 1.04 -10.90 11.23
N CYS A 227 0.51 -9.80 11.76
CA CYS A 227 0.86 -9.32 13.09
C CYS A 227 0.44 -10.31 14.18
N GLU A 228 -0.78 -10.85 14.10
CA GLU A 228 -1.28 -11.85 15.04
C GLU A 228 -0.53 -13.18 14.91
N LEU A 229 -0.21 -13.61 13.69
CA LEU A 229 0.62 -14.78 13.42
C LEU A 229 2.00 -14.65 14.08
N PHE A 230 2.68 -13.52 13.84
CA PHE A 230 3.98 -13.24 14.42
C PHE A 230 3.91 -13.13 15.95
N ARG A 231 2.88 -12.48 16.49
CA ARG A 231 2.65 -12.36 17.94
C ARG A 231 2.51 -13.73 18.62
N ARG A 232 1.74 -14.64 18.04
CA ARG A 232 1.57 -16.01 18.57
C ARG A 232 2.86 -16.81 18.52
N ALA A 233 3.58 -16.77 17.40
CA ALA A 233 4.88 -17.42 17.32
C ALA A 233 5.87 -16.83 18.33
N ALA A 234 5.87 -15.50 18.50
CA ALA A 234 6.73 -14.84 19.47
C ALA A 234 6.43 -15.19 20.93
N LEU A 235 5.18 -15.55 21.27
CA LEU A 235 4.80 -16.08 22.59
C LEU A 235 5.43 -17.45 22.89
N GLU A 236 5.56 -18.30 21.88
CA GLU A 236 6.02 -19.68 22.07
C GLU A 236 7.54 -19.78 22.22
N ILE A 237 8.28 -18.95 21.49
CA ILE A 237 9.75 -19.11 21.31
C ILE A 237 10.53 -17.80 21.44
N GLY A 238 9.87 -16.70 21.79
CA GLY A 238 10.46 -15.37 21.88
C GLY A 238 10.53 -14.63 20.54
N THR A 239 11.20 -13.48 20.53
CA THR A 239 11.14 -12.50 19.42
C THR A 239 12.14 -12.71 18.30
N ASN A 240 12.81 -13.88 18.22
CA ASN A 240 13.72 -14.19 17.14
C ASN A 240 12.96 -14.61 15.86
N TRP A 241 13.05 -13.83 14.78
CA TRP A 241 12.25 -14.04 13.58
C TRP A 241 12.55 -15.36 12.86
N SER A 242 13.80 -15.84 12.87
CA SER A 242 14.16 -17.09 12.21
C SER A 242 13.50 -18.27 12.92
N SER A 243 13.47 -18.23 14.25
CA SER A 243 12.73 -19.17 15.07
C SER A 243 11.22 -19.06 14.81
N VAL A 244 10.68 -17.84 14.63
CA VAL A 244 9.25 -17.63 14.32
C VAL A 244 8.85 -18.39 13.07
N LEU A 245 9.62 -18.32 11.99
CA LEU A 245 9.31 -19.08 10.77
C LEU A 245 9.40 -20.59 11.00
N HIS A 246 10.35 -21.08 11.80
CA HIS A 246 10.41 -22.49 12.17
C HIS A 246 9.19 -22.94 12.97
N VAL A 247 8.67 -22.10 13.88
CA VAL A 247 7.43 -22.40 14.62
C VAL A 247 6.21 -22.34 13.71
N LEU A 248 6.14 -21.37 12.80
CA LEU A 248 5.12 -21.32 11.76
C LEU A 248 5.20 -22.54 10.83
N ALA A 249 6.37 -23.13 10.61
CA ALA A 249 6.50 -24.40 9.87
C ALA A 249 6.21 -25.65 10.72
N SER A 250 6.14 -25.51 12.04
CA SER A 250 6.01 -26.63 12.99
C SER A 250 4.57 -27.14 13.13
N LYS A 251 4.42 -28.28 13.82
CA LYS A 251 3.15 -28.98 14.04
C LYS A 251 2.07 -28.11 14.71
N THR A 252 2.44 -27.17 15.59
CA THR A 252 1.49 -26.25 16.24
C THR A 252 0.81 -25.33 15.23
N PHE A 253 1.53 -24.92 14.19
CA PHE A 253 0.95 -24.16 13.10
C PHE A 253 0.19 -25.02 12.09
N GLN A 254 0.59 -26.29 11.95
CA GLN A 254 -0.22 -27.25 11.22
C GLN A 254 -1.62 -27.36 11.82
N GLU A 255 -1.83 -27.25 13.14
CA GLU A 255 -3.18 -27.22 13.73
C GLU A 255 -4.02 -26.00 13.28
N ILE A 256 -3.37 -24.85 13.03
CA ILE A 256 -3.99 -23.65 12.43
C ILE A 256 -4.35 -23.89 10.95
N ILE A 257 -3.65 -24.81 10.29
CA ILE A 257 -3.77 -25.13 8.85
C ILE A 257 -4.64 -26.40 8.60
N GLU A 258 -4.72 -27.34 9.53
CA GLU A 258 -5.09 -28.76 9.35
C GLU A 258 -6.52 -28.96 8.87
N LYS A 259 -7.35 -27.92 8.92
CA LYS A 259 -8.71 -27.92 8.37
C LYS A 259 -8.82 -27.38 6.93
N LYS A 260 -7.70 -27.28 6.19
CA LYS A 260 -7.62 -26.59 4.89
C LYS A 260 -8.11 -25.14 4.95
N ALA A 261 -8.09 -24.55 6.14
CA ALA A 261 -8.58 -23.22 6.41
C ALA A 261 -7.56 -22.53 7.30
N ILE A 262 -6.86 -21.54 6.76
CA ILE A 262 -6.01 -20.66 7.57
C ILE A 262 -6.94 -19.95 8.56
N SER A 263 -6.78 -20.24 9.85
CA SER A 263 -7.64 -19.71 10.91
C SER A 263 -6.83 -18.93 11.92
N VAL A 264 -6.79 -17.61 11.74
CA VAL A 264 -6.10 -16.69 12.66
C VAL A 264 -7.15 -16.02 13.53
N LEU A 265 -7.54 -16.72 14.59
CA LEU A 265 -8.65 -16.30 15.46
C LEU A 265 -8.20 -15.23 16.46
N LEU A 266 -8.94 -14.14 16.58
CA LEU A 266 -8.84 -13.26 17.74
C LEU A 266 -9.46 -13.92 18.99
N PRO A 267 -9.20 -13.41 20.20
CA PRO A 267 -9.82 -13.92 21.43
C PRO A 267 -11.35 -13.95 21.40
N ASN A 268 -11.98 -13.06 20.62
CA ASN A 268 -13.42 -13.00 20.42
C ASN A 268 -13.95 -14.02 19.36
N GLY A 269 -13.08 -14.86 18.80
CA GLY A 269 -13.42 -15.84 17.75
C GLY A 269 -13.42 -15.29 16.31
N THR A 270 -13.10 -14.01 16.09
CA THR A 270 -13.03 -13.44 14.74
C THR A 270 -11.83 -14.03 13.98
N ASN A 271 -12.05 -14.64 12.81
CA ASN A 271 -10.97 -15.13 11.96
C ASN A 271 -10.43 -14.00 11.06
N LEU A 272 -9.20 -13.53 11.33
CA LEU A 272 -8.51 -12.52 10.52
C LEU A 272 -8.15 -12.99 9.10
N ALA A 273 -8.12 -14.31 8.88
CA ALA A 273 -7.86 -14.94 7.59
C ALA A 273 -9.13 -15.39 6.86
N ALA A 274 -10.32 -14.95 7.30
CA ALA A 274 -11.60 -15.33 6.69
C ALA A 274 -11.69 -14.96 5.20
N ASN A 275 -11.06 -13.86 4.79
CA ASN A 275 -11.06 -13.37 3.41
C ASN A 275 -9.97 -13.99 2.54
N VAL A 276 -9.10 -14.86 3.08
CA VAL A 276 -8.03 -15.47 2.28
C VAL A 276 -8.67 -16.44 1.28
N TYR A 277 -8.40 -16.25 -0.02
CA TYR A 277 -8.97 -17.13 -1.04
C TYR A 277 -8.31 -18.50 -1.03
N THR A 278 -9.07 -19.52 -1.43
CA THR A 278 -8.63 -20.92 -1.40
C THR A 278 -7.35 -21.14 -2.22
N GLU A 279 -7.22 -20.46 -3.37
CA GLU A 279 -6.05 -20.54 -4.23
C GLU A 279 -4.80 -19.96 -3.54
N HIS A 280 -4.97 -18.91 -2.75
CA HIS A 280 -3.88 -18.34 -1.95
C HIS A 280 -3.55 -19.19 -0.72
N LYS A 281 -4.54 -19.87 -0.12
CA LYS A 281 -4.30 -20.77 1.03
C LYS A 281 -3.30 -21.86 0.69
N ASP A 282 -3.48 -22.54 -0.44
CA ASP A 282 -2.60 -23.62 -0.86
C ASP A 282 -1.16 -23.12 -1.03
N ALA A 283 -0.99 -21.94 -1.64
CA ALA A 283 0.31 -21.28 -1.79
C ALA A 283 0.93 -20.88 -0.45
N ILE A 284 0.16 -20.26 0.46
CA ILE A 284 0.62 -19.86 1.80
C ILE A 284 1.05 -21.09 2.60
N ILE A 285 0.22 -22.14 2.62
CA ILE A 285 0.51 -23.39 3.32
C ILE A 285 1.76 -24.04 2.76
N SER A 286 1.86 -24.17 1.43
CA SER A 286 3.03 -24.75 0.79
C SER A 286 4.30 -23.96 1.08
N THR A 287 4.22 -22.62 1.08
CA THR A 287 5.37 -21.75 1.33
C THR A 287 5.85 -21.85 2.78
N ILE A 288 4.92 -21.84 3.73
CA ILE A 288 5.25 -21.97 5.15
C ILE A 288 5.78 -23.38 5.45
N ALA A 289 5.17 -24.42 4.87
CA ALA A 289 5.58 -25.81 5.09
C ALA A 289 6.93 -26.16 4.47
N ASP A 290 7.29 -25.53 3.33
CA ASP A 290 8.57 -25.81 2.67
C ASP A 290 9.75 -25.44 3.57
N GLY A 291 9.63 -24.38 4.38
CA GLY A 291 10.63 -23.96 5.37
C GLY A 291 12.01 -23.58 4.79
N SER A 292 12.26 -23.91 3.53
CA SER A 292 13.49 -23.69 2.77
C SER A 292 13.83 -22.21 2.65
N CYS A 293 12.80 -21.35 2.62
CA CYS A 293 12.92 -19.92 2.46
C CYS A 293 13.63 -19.25 3.65
N THR A 294 13.59 -19.86 4.84
CA THR A 294 14.22 -19.29 6.05
C THR A 294 15.73 -19.46 6.04
N ALA A 295 16.24 -20.46 5.31
CA ALA A 295 17.65 -20.76 5.20
C ALA A 295 18.37 -19.90 4.14
N GLN A 296 17.61 -19.31 3.20
CA GLN A 296 18.17 -18.49 2.14
C GLN A 296 18.48 -17.06 2.62
N PRO A 297 19.57 -16.45 2.12
CA PRO A 297 19.84 -15.04 2.39
C PRO A 297 18.77 -14.13 1.74
N TRP A 298 18.58 -12.93 2.30
CA TRP A 298 17.43 -12.07 2.00
C TRP A 298 17.39 -11.57 0.55
N ASP A 299 18.56 -11.47 -0.08
CA ASP A 299 18.73 -11.09 -1.48
C ASP A 299 18.15 -12.14 -2.45
N GLN A 300 17.97 -13.38 -2.00
CA GLN A 300 17.37 -14.47 -2.79
C GLN A 300 15.88 -14.66 -2.54
N TRP A 301 15.32 -14.09 -1.48
CA TRP A 301 13.88 -14.14 -1.20
C TRP A 301 13.01 -13.66 -2.36
N PRO A 302 13.38 -12.57 -3.06
CA PRO A 302 12.82 -12.21 -4.34
C PRO A 302 12.55 -13.41 -5.28
N GLU A 303 13.62 -14.08 -5.70
CA GLU A 303 13.59 -15.19 -6.64
C GLU A 303 12.78 -16.38 -6.11
N VAL A 304 12.92 -16.70 -4.83
CA VAL A 304 12.14 -17.77 -4.19
C VAL A 304 10.64 -17.46 -4.22
N GLY A 305 10.25 -16.21 -3.95
CA GLY A 305 8.87 -15.76 -4.05
C GLY A 305 8.31 -15.88 -5.46
N VAL A 306 9.12 -15.56 -6.47
CA VAL A 306 8.78 -15.76 -7.90
C VAL A 306 8.59 -17.24 -8.22
N GLN A 307 9.49 -18.09 -7.76
CA GLN A 307 9.40 -19.54 -7.97
C GLN A 307 8.14 -20.11 -7.29
N LEU A 308 7.81 -19.64 -6.10
CA LEU A 308 6.58 -20.04 -5.40
C LEU A 308 5.32 -19.49 -6.09
N PHE A 309 5.39 -18.30 -6.68
CA PHE A 309 4.31 -17.70 -7.47
C PHE A 309 4.12 -18.35 -8.85
N SER A 310 5.17 -18.86 -9.46
CA SER A 310 5.09 -19.60 -10.71
C SER A 310 4.69 -21.05 -10.50
N ARG A 311 5.01 -21.64 -9.33
CA ARG A 311 4.70 -23.03 -9.01
C ARG A 311 3.21 -23.34 -9.19
N GLY A 312 2.91 -24.21 -10.15
CA GLY A 312 1.57 -24.69 -10.46
C GLY A 312 0.77 -23.80 -11.42
N CYS A 313 1.31 -22.65 -11.83
CA CYS A 313 0.74 -21.84 -12.91
C CYS A 313 1.31 -22.33 -14.25
N SER A 314 0.45 -22.58 -15.24
CA SER A 314 0.87 -22.99 -16.58
C SER A 314 0.78 -21.86 -17.60
N THR A 315 0.17 -20.74 -17.23
CA THR A 315 -0.03 -19.57 -18.09
C THR A 315 -0.09 -18.33 -17.23
N TYR A 316 0.30 -17.19 -17.80
CA TYR A 316 0.28 -15.92 -17.11
C TYR A 316 -0.44 -14.86 -17.95
N LEU A 317 -1.08 -13.94 -17.24
CA LEU A 317 -1.63 -12.73 -17.82
C LEU A 317 -0.96 -11.52 -17.20
N LYS A 318 -0.59 -10.60 -18.05
CA LYS A 318 -0.03 -9.31 -17.71
C LYS A 318 -1.13 -8.26 -17.81
N TYR A 319 -1.44 -7.60 -16.70
CA TYR A 319 -2.35 -6.47 -16.66
C TYR A 319 -1.53 -5.18 -16.59
N GLU A 320 -1.69 -4.31 -17.57
CA GLU A 320 -1.05 -3.00 -17.64
C GLU A 320 -2.12 -1.92 -17.54
N ALA A 321 -1.91 -0.91 -16.71
CA ALA A 321 -2.67 0.33 -16.77
C ALA A 321 -1.73 1.51 -16.73
N HIS A 322 -1.98 2.51 -17.57
CA HIS A 322 -1.12 3.68 -17.68
C HIS A 322 -1.97 4.93 -17.50
N CYS A 323 -1.61 5.75 -16.50
CA CYS A 323 -2.25 7.01 -16.20
C CYS A 323 -1.31 8.17 -16.58
N TRP A 324 -1.65 8.90 -17.63
CA TRP A 324 -0.90 10.10 -18.01
C TRP A 324 -1.36 11.35 -17.26
N ASN A 325 -2.47 11.28 -16.52
CA ASN A 325 -2.94 12.35 -15.66
C ASN A 325 -2.57 12.08 -14.18
N LEU A 326 -1.42 12.60 -13.74
CA LEU A 326 -0.95 12.41 -12.35
C LEU A 326 -1.92 12.90 -11.27
N GLN A 327 -2.86 13.80 -11.60
CA GLN A 327 -3.90 14.25 -10.66
C GLN A 327 -4.97 13.18 -10.42
N GLU A 328 -5.25 12.37 -11.44
CA GLU A 328 -6.23 11.27 -11.38
C GLU A 328 -5.58 9.94 -10.94
N ASN A 329 -4.26 9.92 -10.74
CA ASN A 329 -3.52 8.69 -10.50
C ASN A 329 -4.05 7.86 -9.31
N GLU A 330 -4.44 8.51 -8.22
CA GLU A 330 -5.01 7.83 -7.05
C GLU A 330 -6.38 7.20 -7.38
N GLU A 331 -7.23 7.90 -8.14
CA GLU A 331 -8.53 7.38 -8.60
C GLU A 331 -8.36 6.22 -9.59
N VAL A 332 -7.34 6.31 -10.46
CA VAL A 332 -6.97 5.22 -11.36
C VAL A 332 -6.47 4.01 -10.57
N ALA A 333 -5.65 4.20 -9.53
CA ALA A 333 -5.21 3.11 -8.66
C ALA A 333 -6.39 2.36 -8.04
N ILE A 334 -7.40 3.10 -7.55
CA ILE A 334 -8.63 2.52 -6.98
C ILE A 334 -9.40 1.76 -8.06
N THR A 335 -9.55 2.35 -9.25
CA THR A 335 -10.26 1.72 -10.37
C THR A 335 -9.58 0.44 -10.84
N VAL A 336 -8.24 0.44 -10.96
CA VAL A 336 -7.44 -0.73 -11.30
C VAL A 336 -7.66 -1.85 -10.27
N ARG A 337 -7.71 -1.55 -8.97
CA ARG A 337 -8.01 -2.55 -7.93
C ARG A 337 -9.39 -3.17 -8.12
N LEU A 338 -10.42 -2.37 -8.37
CA LEU A 338 -11.78 -2.85 -8.62
C LEU A 338 -11.86 -3.71 -9.89
N LEU A 339 -11.13 -3.34 -10.94
CA LEU A 339 -11.06 -4.13 -12.17
C LEU A 339 -10.36 -5.47 -11.96
N LEU A 340 -9.25 -5.49 -11.21
CA LEU A 340 -8.54 -6.72 -10.84
C LEU A 340 -9.41 -7.62 -9.95
N GLU A 341 -10.15 -7.08 -8.99
CA GLU A 341 -11.10 -7.84 -8.18
C GLU A 341 -12.19 -8.49 -9.05
N LYS A 342 -12.80 -7.70 -9.95
CA LYS A 342 -13.81 -8.19 -10.90
C LYS A 342 -13.24 -9.28 -11.81
N TYR A 343 -12.00 -9.10 -12.28
CA TYR A 343 -11.28 -10.10 -13.08
C TYR A 343 -11.14 -11.41 -12.30
N MET A 344 -10.64 -11.33 -11.06
CA MET A 344 -10.46 -12.50 -10.21
C MET A 344 -11.80 -13.16 -9.86
N GLN A 345 -12.88 -12.40 -9.73
CA GLN A 345 -14.23 -12.94 -9.53
C GLN A 345 -14.72 -13.74 -10.75
N ILE A 346 -14.47 -13.25 -11.98
CA ILE A 346 -14.80 -13.98 -13.22
C ILE A 346 -14.04 -15.31 -13.26
N VAL A 347 -12.74 -15.29 -12.95
CA VAL A 347 -11.94 -16.53 -12.89
C VAL A 347 -12.48 -17.50 -11.85
N ARG A 348 -12.76 -17.03 -10.62
CA ARG A 348 -13.26 -17.89 -9.53
C ARG A 348 -14.62 -18.52 -9.83
N ASN A 349 -15.44 -17.89 -10.66
CA ASN A 349 -16.71 -18.46 -11.09
C ASN A 349 -16.53 -19.62 -12.09
N ASN A 350 -15.32 -19.82 -12.63
CA ASN A 350 -14.98 -20.96 -13.47
C ASN A 350 -14.31 -22.06 -12.63
N PRO A 351 -14.99 -23.19 -12.34
CA PRO A 351 -14.45 -24.25 -11.50
C PRO A 351 -13.24 -24.98 -12.10
N LYS A 352 -12.97 -24.81 -13.39
CA LYS A 352 -11.85 -25.44 -14.11
C LYS A 352 -10.57 -24.61 -14.03
N LEU A 353 -10.66 -23.40 -13.50
CA LEU A 353 -9.58 -22.43 -13.49
C LEU A 353 -9.32 -21.95 -12.07
N LYS A 354 -8.05 -21.89 -11.70
CA LYS A 354 -7.60 -21.14 -10.53
C LYS A 354 -6.73 -19.99 -11.02
N ALA A 355 -6.86 -18.83 -10.39
CA ALA A 355 -5.97 -17.70 -10.63
C ALA A 355 -5.30 -17.26 -9.33
N ARG A 356 -4.09 -16.74 -9.48
CA ARG A 356 -3.34 -16.07 -8.43
C ARG A 356 -2.82 -14.74 -8.95
N LEU A 357 -3.33 -13.64 -8.41
CA LEU A 357 -2.86 -12.28 -8.69
C LEU A 357 -1.62 -11.96 -7.85
N TRP A 358 -0.48 -11.58 -8.43
CA TRP A 358 0.65 -11.09 -7.63
C TRP A 358 0.18 -9.89 -6.77
N PRO A 359 0.40 -9.91 -5.43
CA PRO A 359 -0.35 -9.07 -4.51
C PRO A 359 -0.06 -7.57 -4.59
N ARG A 360 0.94 -7.18 -5.39
CA ARG A 360 1.39 -5.80 -5.56
C ARG A 360 1.61 -5.47 -7.03
N PRO A 361 1.53 -4.19 -7.41
CA PRO A 361 1.98 -3.79 -8.71
C PRO A 361 3.49 -4.10 -8.83
N LEU A 362 3.86 -4.74 -9.93
CA LEU A 362 5.24 -4.84 -10.38
C LEU A 362 5.73 -3.43 -10.74
N LYS A 363 7.00 -3.17 -10.45
CA LYS A 363 7.59 -1.86 -10.71
C LYS A 363 7.51 -1.56 -12.22
N ASN A 364 7.10 -0.35 -12.54
CA ASN A 364 7.27 0.22 -13.87
C ASN A 364 8.07 1.51 -13.73
N GLU A 365 8.82 1.88 -14.77
CA GLU A 365 9.73 3.02 -14.79
C GLU A 365 9.00 4.36 -14.61
N GLN A 366 7.69 4.42 -14.89
CA GLN A 366 6.91 5.66 -14.93
C GLN A 366 5.89 5.74 -13.81
N LYS A 367 5.87 6.90 -13.13
CA LYS A 367 4.82 7.23 -12.17
C LYS A 367 3.47 7.27 -12.87
N GLY A 368 2.55 6.44 -12.40
CA GLY A 368 1.19 6.30 -12.93
C GLY A 368 0.98 5.08 -13.81
N ASP A 369 2.02 4.27 -13.97
CA ASP A 369 1.88 2.95 -14.55
C ASP A 369 1.67 1.90 -13.46
N TYR A 370 0.74 0.99 -13.73
CA TYR A 370 0.38 -0.13 -12.88
C TYR A 370 0.55 -1.41 -13.69
N LEU A 371 1.48 -2.25 -13.27
CA LEU A 371 1.72 -3.54 -13.89
C LEU A 371 1.38 -4.64 -12.88
N TYR A 372 0.50 -5.57 -13.23
CA TYR A 372 0.18 -6.72 -12.40
C TYR A 372 0.35 -8.00 -13.19
N LEU A 373 0.68 -9.08 -12.50
CA LEU A 373 0.80 -10.41 -13.07
C LEU A 373 -0.22 -11.34 -12.43
N ILE A 374 -0.92 -12.12 -13.26
CA ILE A 374 -1.93 -13.09 -12.84
C ILE A 374 -1.49 -14.45 -13.33
N GLY A 375 -1.11 -15.33 -12.42
CA GLY A 375 -0.83 -16.74 -12.72
C GLY A 375 -2.12 -17.53 -12.83
N LEU A 376 -2.27 -18.30 -13.91
CA LEU A 376 -3.41 -19.17 -14.17
C LEU A 376 -3.01 -20.63 -14.04
N GLN A 377 -3.83 -21.40 -13.34
CA GLN A 377 -3.70 -22.84 -13.20
C GLN A 377 -4.95 -23.52 -13.77
N PHE A 378 -4.75 -24.31 -14.82
CA PHE A 378 -5.79 -25.12 -15.43
C PHE A 378 -5.80 -26.52 -14.83
N HIS A 379 -6.99 -27.10 -14.69
CA HIS A 379 -7.10 -28.54 -14.49
C HIS A 379 -6.62 -29.25 -15.78
N ALA A 380 -5.67 -30.19 -15.63
CA ALA A 380 -4.81 -30.76 -16.68
C ALA A 380 -5.51 -31.37 -17.92
N GLU A 381 -6.84 -31.51 -17.89
CA GLU A 381 -7.63 -32.11 -18.96
C GLU A 381 -8.29 -31.09 -19.91
N ASP A 382 -8.26 -29.79 -19.58
CA ASP A 382 -9.07 -28.76 -20.28
C ASP A 382 -8.22 -27.65 -20.92
N GLY A 383 -7.63 -27.93 -22.09
CA GLY A 383 -6.94 -26.92 -22.91
C GLY A 383 -7.88 -25.81 -23.47
N ALA A 384 -9.20 -26.02 -23.44
CA ALA A 384 -10.19 -25.05 -23.90
C ALA A 384 -10.44 -23.89 -22.91
N GLY A 385 -10.06 -24.06 -21.63
CA GLY A 385 -10.40 -23.10 -20.58
C GLY A 385 -9.78 -21.71 -20.77
N LEU A 386 -8.60 -21.61 -21.39
CA LEU A 386 -7.95 -20.32 -21.62
C LEU A 386 -8.73 -19.50 -22.65
N SER A 387 -9.10 -20.08 -23.79
CA SER A 387 -9.86 -19.35 -24.82
C SER A 387 -11.19 -18.85 -24.28
N GLU A 388 -11.91 -19.70 -23.55
CA GLU A 388 -13.18 -19.34 -22.94
C GLU A 388 -13.03 -18.20 -21.93
N LEU A 389 -11.98 -18.23 -21.09
CA LEU A 389 -11.69 -17.13 -20.17
C LEU A 389 -11.42 -15.83 -20.93
N LEU A 390 -10.55 -15.87 -21.95
CA LEU A 390 -10.18 -14.69 -22.73
C LEU A 390 -11.42 -14.08 -23.41
N ASP A 391 -12.34 -14.91 -23.88
CA ASP A 391 -13.60 -14.45 -24.47
C ASP A 391 -14.51 -13.78 -23.42
N HIS A 392 -14.67 -14.38 -22.23
CA HIS A 392 -15.44 -13.74 -21.13
C HIS A 392 -14.83 -12.41 -20.66
N VAL A 393 -13.50 -12.31 -20.63
CA VAL A 393 -12.80 -11.07 -20.25
C VAL A 393 -13.00 -9.98 -21.31
N LYS A 394 -12.98 -10.34 -22.60
CA LYS A 394 -13.29 -9.43 -23.70
C LYS A 394 -14.74 -8.98 -23.65
N ASP A 395 -15.68 -9.90 -23.48
CA ASP A 395 -17.12 -9.60 -23.39
C ASP A 395 -17.46 -8.68 -22.21
N ALA A 396 -16.70 -8.77 -21.12
CA ALA A 396 -16.85 -7.90 -19.95
C ALA A 396 -16.22 -6.50 -20.11
N ASN A 397 -15.67 -6.17 -21.29
CA ASN A 397 -14.86 -4.97 -21.56
C ASN A 397 -13.67 -4.80 -20.61
N LEU A 398 -13.11 -5.91 -20.12
CA LEU A 398 -11.95 -5.90 -19.23
C LEU A 398 -10.61 -6.06 -19.97
N TRP A 399 -10.67 -6.39 -21.27
CA TRP A 399 -9.47 -6.65 -22.07
C TRP A 399 -8.67 -5.38 -22.37
N GLU A 400 -9.34 -4.35 -22.88
CA GLU A 400 -8.73 -3.07 -23.22
C GLU A 400 -9.81 -1.98 -23.16
N SER A 401 -9.57 -0.94 -22.38
CA SER A 401 -10.45 0.24 -22.32
C SER A 401 -9.64 1.52 -22.28
N TYR A 402 -10.11 2.52 -23.02
CA TYR A 402 -9.54 3.86 -23.07
C TYR A 402 -10.45 4.82 -22.31
N HIS A 403 -9.88 5.51 -21.33
CA HIS A 403 -10.54 6.56 -20.57
C HIS A 403 -9.87 7.91 -20.84
N SER A 404 -10.53 9.01 -20.47
CA SER A 404 -10.07 10.38 -20.76
C SER A 404 -8.75 10.80 -20.09
N GLY A 405 -8.13 9.92 -19.30
CA GLY A 405 -6.89 10.20 -18.55
C GLY A 405 -5.96 8.99 -18.37
N TRP A 406 -6.40 7.80 -18.79
CA TRP A 406 -5.68 6.55 -18.60
C TRP A 406 -6.22 5.46 -19.53
N TYR A 407 -5.47 4.37 -19.67
CA TYR A 407 -5.95 3.14 -20.31
C TYR A 407 -5.50 1.92 -19.52
N HIS A 408 -6.13 0.79 -19.76
CA HIS A 408 -5.60 -0.50 -19.33
C HIS A 408 -5.69 -1.54 -20.44
N ARG A 409 -4.86 -2.57 -20.33
CA ARG A 409 -4.74 -3.67 -21.26
C ARG A 409 -4.39 -4.96 -20.50
N VAL A 410 -4.91 -6.08 -20.97
CA VAL A 410 -4.51 -7.42 -20.54
C VAL A 410 -3.85 -8.14 -21.69
N ASP A 411 -2.65 -8.69 -21.45
CA ASP A 411 -1.90 -9.48 -22.41
C ASP A 411 -1.60 -10.88 -21.84
N HIS A 412 -1.53 -11.86 -22.73
CA HIS A 412 -1.00 -13.18 -22.39
C HIS A 412 0.53 -13.14 -22.46
N VAL A 413 1.20 -13.65 -21.43
CA VAL A 413 2.66 -13.73 -21.37
C VAL A 413 3.10 -15.15 -21.03
N ASP A 414 4.25 -15.56 -21.56
CA ASP A 414 4.83 -16.87 -21.25
C ASP A 414 5.53 -16.86 -19.87
N GLU A 415 5.99 -18.04 -19.44
CA GLU A 415 6.65 -18.21 -18.15
C GLU A 415 7.98 -17.45 -18.05
N GLU A 416 8.71 -17.32 -19.16
CA GLU A 416 10.01 -16.63 -19.19
C GLU A 416 9.83 -15.11 -19.04
N GLU A 417 8.88 -14.52 -19.77
CA GLU A 417 8.50 -13.12 -19.62
C GLU A 417 7.95 -12.87 -18.20
N ALA A 418 7.07 -13.73 -17.69
CA ALA A 418 6.53 -13.61 -16.32
C ALA A 418 7.65 -13.62 -15.26
N ALA A 419 8.62 -14.53 -15.37
CA ALA A 419 9.77 -14.59 -14.47
C ALA A 419 10.63 -13.32 -14.57
N THR A 420 10.84 -12.80 -15.78
CA THR A 420 11.59 -11.56 -16.02
C THR A 420 10.90 -10.34 -15.38
N LEU A 421 9.59 -10.22 -15.57
CA LEU A 421 8.78 -9.15 -14.97
C LEU A 421 8.84 -9.19 -13.44
N LEU A 422 8.70 -10.37 -12.85
CA LEU A 422 8.78 -10.52 -11.40
C LEU A 422 10.19 -10.20 -10.86
N ALA A 423 11.25 -10.69 -11.50
CA ALA A 423 12.63 -10.42 -11.10
C ALA A 423 12.97 -8.92 -11.15
N SER A 424 12.49 -8.20 -12.18
CA SER A 424 12.70 -6.74 -12.31
C SER A 424 12.05 -5.92 -11.18
N SER A 425 10.95 -6.41 -10.60
CA SER A 425 10.18 -5.68 -9.60
C SER A 425 10.83 -5.60 -8.22
N GLN A 426 11.76 -6.52 -7.91
CA GLN A 426 12.19 -6.77 -6.53
C GLN A 426 13.48 -6.05 -6.11
N PHE A 427 14.31 -5.61 -7.05
CA PHE A 427 15.67 -5.10 -6.74
C PHE A 427 15.76 -3.58 -6.50
N GLU A 428 14.69 -2.83 -6.71
CA GLU A 428 14.85 -1.41 -7.07
C GLU A 428 14.08 -0.42 -6.16
N ASN A 429 13.62 -0.86 -4.98
CA ASN A 429 12.59 -0.16 -4.21
C ASN A 429 13.02 0.61 -2.95
N GLU A 430 14.29 0.62 -2.52
CA GLU A 430 14.62 1.20 -1.20
C GLU A 430 15.74 2.25 -1.21
N THR A 431 16.43 2.48 -2.33
CA THR A 431 17.58 3.40 -2.33
C THR A 431 17.26 4.82 -2.82
N GLU A 432 16.18 5.05 -3.59
CA GLU A 432 16.01 6.32 -4.33
C GLU A 432 15.05 7.36 -3.73
N GLU A 433 14.15 7.02 -2.80
CA GLU A 433 13.13 7.99 -2.34
C GLU A 433 13.52 8.91 -1.18
N CYS A 434 14.63 8.65 -0.46
CA CYS A 434 15.04 9.48 0.70
C CYS A 434 16.16 10.51 0.41
N GLU A 435 16.89 10.42 -0.70
CA GLU A 435 18.08 11.29 -0.91
C GLU A 435 17.82 12.59 -1.69
N SER A 436 16.61 12.87 -2.16
CA SER A 436 16.37 13.98 -3.10
C SER A 436 16.36 15.40 -2.50
N THR A 437 16.77 15.62 -1.24
CA THR A 437 16.71 16.98 -0.65
C THR A 437 18.04 17.64 -0.29
N ILE A 438 19.21 16.98 -0.39
CA ILE A 438 20.49 17.66 -0.12
C ILE A 438 21.61 17.05 -0.97
N SER A 439 21.98 17.65 -2.11
CA SER A 439 23.37 18.00 -2.43
C SER A 439 23.57 18.47 -3.88
N SER A 440 24.35 19.54 -3.95
CA SER A 440 25.06 20.16 -5.07
C SER A 440 25.47 19.30 -6.26
N ALA A 441 25.27 19.92 -7.43
CA ALA A 441 25.97 19.77 -8.70
C ALA A 441 27.28 18.95 -8.69
N SER A 442 27.17 17.67 -9.01
CA SER A 442 28.22 16.97 -9.73
C SER A 442 27.67 16.54 -11.08
N ALA A 443 28.45 16.77 -12.13
CA ALA A 443 28.06 16.56 -13.52
C ALA A 443 27.98 15.06 -13.84
N SER A 444 26.90 14.40 -13.42
CA SER A 444 26.51 13.11 -13.98
C SER A 444 26.07 13.33 -15.43
N ALA A 445 26.50 12.43 -16.32
CA ALA A 445 26.09 12.47 -17.73
C ALA A 445 24.56 12.52 -17.80
N LYS A 446 24.01 13.60 -18.37
CA LYS A 446 22.55 13.78 -18.49
C LYS A 446 21.96 12.59 -19.25
N ARG A 447 21.17 11.76 -18.56
CA ARG A 447 20.35 10.70 -19.17
C ARG A 447 19.46 11.35 -20.24
N PHE A 448 19.42 10.76 -21.43
CA PHE A 448 18.53 11.20 -22.51
C PHE A 448 17.08 11.00 -22.09
N ARG A 449 16.30 12.10 -21.99
CA ARG A 449 14.90 12.07 -21.53
C ARG A 449 13.95 11.53 -22.59
N PHE A 450 12.85 10.94 -22.14
CA PHE A 450 11.78 10.52 -23.05
C PHE A 450 11.02 11.73 -23.62
N ALA A 451 10.30 11.52 -24.73
CA ALA A 451 9.54 12.58 -25.38
C ALA A 451 8.52 13.23 -24.43
N SER A 452 7.83 12.43 -23.60
CA SER A 452 6.86 12.91 -22.61
C SER A 452 7.49 13.87 -21.59
N GLU A 453 8.65 13.50 -21.06
CA GLU A 453 9.42 14.31 -20.10
C GLU A 453 9.94 15.60 -20.73
N ALA A 454 10.50 15.50 -21.95
CA ALA A 454 10.98 16.65 -22.70
C ALA A 454 9.84 17.65 -22.97
N MET A 455 8.68 17.18 -23.44
CA MET A 455 7.50 18.03 -23.67
C MET A 455 7.00 18.66 -22.36
N SER A 456 6.90 17.89 -21.28
CA SER A 456 6.47 18.38 -19.96
C SER A 456 7.38 19.52 -19.47
N ARG A 457 8.69 19.34 -19.60
CA ARG A 457 9.70 20.35 -19.23
C ARG A 457 9.55 21.62 -20.07
N LEU A 458 9.35 21.50 -21.38
CA LEU A 458 9.15 22.66 -22.26
C LEU A 458 7.86 23.44 -21.94
N CYS A 459 6.82 22.75 -21.46
CA CYS A 459 5.55 23.37 -21.06
C CYS A 459 5.60 24.04 -19.68
N HIS A 460 6.41 23.53 -18.75
CA HIS A 460 6.32 23.90 -17.33
C HIS A 460 7.55 24.60 -16.76
N ASP A 461 8.73 24.49 -17.39
CA ASP A 461 9.96 25.15 -16.92
C ASP A 461 9.92 26.64 -17.31
N GLU A 462 10.11 27.53 -16.33
CA GLU A 462 10.08 28.99 -16.51
C GLU A 462 11.04 29.47 -17.61
N LYS A 463 12.15 28.75 -17.83
CA LYS A 463 13.13 29.05 -18.88
C LYS A 463 12.57 28.90 -20.30
N HIS A 464 11.52 28.08 -20.46
CA HIS A 464 10.96 27.69 -21.75
C HIS A 464 9.58 28.30 -22.01
N MET A 465 8.92 28.83 -20.98
CA MET A 465 7.54 29.34 -21.00
C MET A 465 7.25 30.42 -22.07
N TYR A 466 8.28 31.16 -22.53
CA TYR A 466 8.13 32.22 -23.53
C TYR A 466 8.46 31.80 -24.96
N ARG A 467 8.84 30.54 -25.19
CA ARG A 467 9.24 30.03 -26.51
C ARG A 467 8.16 29.11 -27.07
N LYS A 468 7.95 29.19 -28.38
CA LYS A 468 7.06 28.26 -29.09
C LYS A 468 7.85 27.08 -29.63
N TYR A 469 7.26 25.91 -29.52
CA TYR A 469 7.86 24.66 -29.99
C TYR A 469 6.91 23.91 -30.93
N GLU A 470 7.48 23.13 -31.84
CA GLU A 470 6.78 22.20 -32.72
C GLU A 470 7.28 20.78 -32.45
N ILE A 471 6.35 19.83 -32.41
CA ILE A 471 6.60 18.40 -32.28
C ILE A 471 6.57 17.77 -33.67
N GLY A 472 7.68 17.14 -34.02
CA GLY A 472 7.82 16.29 -35.20
C GLY A 472 7.42 14.85 -34.88
N TYR A 473 6.41 14.32 -35.54
CA TYR A 473 5.92 12.95 -35.38
C TYR A 473 5.75 12.24 -36.72
N LEU A 474 5.80 10.91 -36.70
CA LEU A 474 5.47 10.07 -37.85
C LEU A 474 4.00 9.65 -37.79
N ASP A 475 3.24 9.91 -38.84
CA ASP A 475 1.87 9.41 -38.93
C ASP A 475 1.84 7.97 -39.49
N ARG A 476 0.72 7.27 -39.31
CA ARG A 476 0.52 5.91 -39.86
C ARG A 476 0.45 5.91 -41.39
N PHE A 477 0.05 7.01 -42.01
CA PHE A 477 -0.14 7.11 -43.45
C PHE A 477 1.01 7.84 -44.16
N GLU A 478 1.61 8.82 -43.49
CA GLU A 478 2.66 9.63 -44.06
C GLU A 478 4.05 9.13 -43.63
N LYS A 479 4.94 8.93 -44.61
CA LYS A 479 6.33 8.57 -44.34
C LYS A 479 7.17 9.78 -43.89
N GLU A 480 6.67 10.98 -44.15
CA GLU A 480 7.36 12.21 -43.81
C GLU A 480 7.06 12.65 -42.37
N LEU A 481 8.00 13.39 -41.78
CA LEU A 481 7.85 13.91 -40.43
C LEU A 481 6.89 15.10 -40.45
N LEU A 482 5.71 14.93 -39.86
CA LEU A 482 4.72 15.99 -39.71
C LEU A 482 5.04 16.82 -38.47
N TRP A 483 4.79 18.12 -38.53
CA TRP A 483 5.06 19.07 -37.45
C TRP A 483 3.77 19.67 -36.91
N LYS A 484 3.58 19.65 -35.60
CA LYS A 484 2.42 20.22 -34.91
C LYS A 484 2.87 21.10 -33.75
N ASP A 485 2.24 22.25 -33.57
CA ASP A 485 2.55 23.14 -32.44
C ASP A 485 2.38 22.40 -31.10
N LEU A 486 3.34 22.55 -30.18
CA LEU A 486 3.31 21.93 -28.85
C LEU A 486 2.03 22.31 -28.08
N ASP A 487 1.59 23.57 -28.20
CA ASP A 487 0.34 24.06 -27.58
C ASP A 487 -0.92 23.35 -28.11
N LYS A 488 -0.88 22.84 -29.35
CA LYS A 488 -1.96 22.07 -29.98
C LYS A 488 -1.82 20.57 -29.76
N TRP A 489 -0.72 20.13 -29.17
CA TRP A 489 -0.47 18.72 -28.85
C TRP A 489 -1.00 18.34 -27.47
N VAL A 490 -1.11 19.30 -26.55
CA VAL A 490 -1.58 19.03 -25.19
C VAL A 490 -2.97 18.36 -25.24
N PRO A 491 -3.15 17.17 -24.64
CA PRO A 491 -4.31 16.29 -24.83
C PRO A 491 -5.69 16.91 -24.58
N ARG A 492 -5.77 18.10 -23.98
CA ARG A 492 -7.01 18.75 -23.56
C ARG A 492 -7.89 19.29 -24.70
N LYS A 493 -7.46 19.20 -25.98
CA LYS A 493 -8.20 19.79 -27.12
C LYS A 493 -8.49 18.86 -28.29
N HIS A 494 -8.09 17.59 -28.25
CA HIS A 494 -8.48 16.63 -29.29
C HIS A 494 -9.87 16.09 -28.97
N SER A 495 -10.91 16.75 -29.49
CA SER A 495 -12.31 16.35 -29.33
C SER A 495 -12.73 15.21 -30.27
N GLU A 496 -11.86 14.80 -31.20
CA GLU A 496 -12.14 13.76 -32.18
C GLU A 496 -11.12 12.62 -32.03
N ALA A 497 -11.62 11.38 -31.96
CA ALA A 497 -10.82 10.18 -31.73
C ALA A 497 -9.79 9.90 -32.85
N ASP A 498 -10.00 10.48 -34.04
CA ASP A 498 -9.14 10.27 -35.21
C ASP A 498 -7.87 11.14 -35.21
N ASP A 499 -7.75 12.13 -34.31
CA ASP A 499 -6.62 13.07 -34.25
C ASP A 499 -5.54 12.71 -33.21
N PHE A 500 -5.69 11.58 -32.52
CA PHE A 500 -4.75 11.17 -31.48
C PHE A 500 -3.48 10.54 -32.09
N VAL A 501 -2.34 11.18 -31.85
CA VAL A 501 -1.02 10.65 -32.22
C VAL A 501 -0.31 10.13 -30.95
N PRO A 502 -0.03 8.82 -30.86
CA PRO A 502 0.67 8.26 -29.71
C PRO A 502 2.07 8.85 -29.48
N ILE A 503 2.46 9.03 -28.21
CA ILE A 503 3.77 9.60 -27.80
C ILE A 503 4.95 8.83 -28.42
N HIS A 504 4.85 7.51 -28.57
CA HIS A 504 5.92 6.71 -29.16
C HIS A 504 6.20 7.04 -30.63
N ARG A 505 5.36 7.84 -31.30
CA ARG A 505 5.57 8.32 -32.69
C ARG A 505 6.27 9.67 -32.77
N VAL A 506 6.49 10.34 -31.64
CA VAL A 506 7.28 11.57 -31.58
C VAL A 506 8.75 11.25 -31.85
N GLN A 507 9.35 11.95 -32.81
CA GLN A 507 10.75 11.78 -33.21
C GLN A 507 11.61 12.98 -32.85
N LYS A 508 11.07 14.20 -33.00
CA LYS A 508 11.85 15.44 -32.82
C LYS A 508 11.01 16.53 -32.17
N ILE A 509 11.67 17.43 -31.45
CA ILE A 509 11.07 18.69 -31.00
C ILE A 509 11.99 19.82 -31.46
N ARG A 510 11.42 20.84 -32.08
CA ARG A 510 12.15 22.03 -32.51
C ARG A 510 11.49 23.30 -32.01
N THR A 511 12.27 24.36 -31.92
CA THR A 511 11.77 25.73 -31.72
C THR A 511 11.04 26.22 -32.96
N THR A 512 9.97 27.00 -32.79
CA THR A 512 9.22 27.54 -33.94
C THR A 512 9.99 28.66 -34.65
N GLU A 513 10.79 29.44 -33.90
CA GLU A 513 11.48 30.65 -34.37
C GLU A 513 12.67 30.35 -35.29
N ASP A 514 13.65 29.60 -34.81
CA ASP A 514 14.90 29.26 -35.52
C ASP A 514 14.89 27.84 -36.11
N LYS A 515 13.81 27.07 -35.90
CA LYS A 515 13.66 25.68 -36.36
C LYS A 515 14.80 24.76 -35.87
N SER A 516 15.47 25.12 -34.77
CA SER A 516 16.55 24.33 -34.20
C SER A 516 16.00 23.13 -33.42
N ILE A 517 16.59 21.96 -33.64
CA ILE A 517 16.17 20.72 -32.98
C ILE A 517 16.75 20.72 -31.57
N ILE A 518 15.88 20.77 -30.57
CA ILE A 518 16.24 20.77 -29.16
C ILE A 518 16.11 19.38 -28.53
N TRP A 519 15.32 18.50 -29.14
CA TRP A 519 15.20 17.11 -28.73
C TRP A 519 15.11 16.22 -29.97
N ASP A 520 15.97 15.20 -30.08
CA ASP A 520 16.02 14.27 -31.21
C ASP A 520 16.19 12.84 -30.71
N ARG A 521 15.18 12.00 -30.95
CA ARG A 521 15.15 10.59 -30.53
C ARG A 521 16.23 9.76 -31.21
N ALA A 522 16.44 9.95 -32.51
CA ALA A 522 17.38 9.15 -33.29
C ALA A 522 18.83 9.49 -32.91
N ASN A 523 19.10 10.78 -32.71
CA ASN A 523 20.44 11.29 -32.37
C ASN A 523 20.71 11.35 -30.87
N LYS A 524 19.74 10.93 -30.01
CA LYS A 524 19.80 11.02 -28.54
C LYS A 524 20.25 12.42 -28.05
N THR A 525 19.78 13.47 -28.71
CA THR A 525 20.13 14.85 -28.39
C THR A 525 19.05 15.44 -27.50
N ASP A 526 19.39 15.91 -26.30
CA ASP A 526 18.47 16.57 -25.37
C ASP A 526 19.08 17.89 -24.86
N ASN A 527 18.61 18.99 -25.45
CA ASN A 527 18.93 20.37 -25.09
C ASN A 527 17.73 21.07 -24.42
N THR A 528 16.79 20.30 -23.88
CA THR A 528 15.63 20.82 -23.12
C THR A 528 15.95 21.19 -21.68
#